data_AF-A0A9X2CL32-F1
#
_entry.id   AF-A0A9X2CL32-F1
#
_cell.length_a   1.000
_cell.length_b   1.000
_cell.length_c   1.000
_cell.angle_alpha   90.00
_cell.angle_beta   90.00
_cell.angle_gamma   90.00
#
_symmetry.space_group_name_H-M   'P 1'
#
loop_
_entity.id
_entity.type
_entity.pdbx_description
1 polymer ?
#
loop_
_entity_poly.entity_id
_entity_poly.type
_entity_poly.pdbx_seq_one_letter_code
_entity_poly.pdbx_strand_id
1 'polypeptide(L)' 'MDKEVVLGALNSKFKDFEDALQNFSAVENGEITIILTRNVKDYKKSELAVLTPETYLQGKAND' A
#
# COMPACT_ATOMS: atom_id res chain seq x y z
N MET A 1 -12.25 -11.17 -1.07
CA MET A 1 -11.94 -9.81 -1.55
C MET A 1 -13.21 -9.01 -1.43
N ASP A 2 -13.19 -7.89 -0.70
CA ASP A 2 -14.36 -7.03 -0.58
C ASP A 2 -14.70 -6.40 -1.94
N LYS A 3 -15.98 -6.20 -2.22
CA LYS A 3 -16.44 -5.56 -3.46
C LYS A 3 -15.94 -4.12 -3.54
N GLU A 4 -15.93 -3.39 -2.43
CA GLU A 4 -15.51 -1.98 -2.44
C GLU A 4 -14.02 -1.85 -2.76
N VAL A 5 -13.19 -2.75 -2.24
CA VAL A 5 -11.76 -2.86 -2.62
C VAL A 5 -11.60 -3.10 -4.12
N VAL A 6 -12.37 -4.03 -4.69
CA VAL A 6 -12.30 -4.36 -6.12
C VAL A 6 -12.73 -3.16 -6.97
N LEU A 7 -13.82 -2.49 -6.60
CA LEU A 7 -14.30 -1.29 -7.30
C LEU A 7 -13.31 -0.13 -7.18
N GLY A 8 -12.72 0.08 -6.00
CA GLY A 8 -11.68 1.07 -5.78
C GLY A 8 -10.47 0.82 -6.67
N ALA A 9 -9.98 -0.42 -6.69
CA ALA A 9 -8.85 -0.84 -7.52
C ALA A 9 -9.11 -0.65 -9.02
N LEU A 10 -10.29 -1.04 -9.51
CA LEU A 10 -10.68 -0.90 -10.92
C LEU A 10 -10.76 0.56 -11.38
N ASN A 11 -11.17 1.46 -10.49
CA ASN A 11 -11.30 2.89 -10.79
C ASN A 11 -10.04 3.70 -10.44
N SER A 12 -8.96 3.03 -10.03
CA SER A 12 -7.75 3.68 -9.53
C SER A 12 -6.80 4.11 -10.64
N LYS A 13 -5.77 4.87 -10.24
CA LYS A 13 -4.64 5.27 -11.11
C LYS A 13 -3.42 4.35 -10.95
N PHE A 14 -3.55 3.24 -10.23
CA PHE A 14 -2.50 2.23 -10.17
C PHE A 14 -2.36 1.60 -11.56
N LYS A 15 -1.12 1.37 -11.97
CA LYS A 15 -0.84 0.73 -13.25
C LYS A 15 -1.17 -0.77 -13.16
N ASP A 16 -0.76 -1.38 -12.07
CA ASP A 16 -0.88 -2.81 -11.83
C ASP A 16 -2.06 -3.06 -10.88
N PHE A 17 -2.98 -3.91 -11.32
CA PHE A 17 -4.24 -4.15 -10.61
C PHE A 17 -4.03 -4.84 -9.25
N GLU A 18 -3.01 -5.69 -9.14
CA GLU A 18 -2.62 -6.34 -7.88
C GLU A 18 -2.21 -5.30 -6.82
N ASP A 19 -1.38 -4.33 -7.19
CA ASP A 19 -0.94 -3.27 -6.28
C ASP A 19 -2.11 -2.39 -5.84
N ALA A 20 -3.04 -2.13 -6.75
CA ALA A 20 -4.28 -1.43 -6.44
C ALA A 20 -5.09 -2.20 -5.40
N LEU A 21 -5.35 -3.49 -5.63
CA LEU A 21 -6.10 -4.34 -4.71
C LEU A 21 -5.46 -4.40 -3.32
N GLN A 22 -4.13 -4.58 -3.27
CA GLN A 22 -3.39 -4.59 -2.01
C GLN A 22 -3.48 -3.25 -1.29
N ASN A 23 -3.38 -2.14 -2.03
CA ASN A 23 -3.50 -0.80 -1.47
C ASN A 23 -4.88 -0.54 -0.87
N PHE A 24 -5.93 -0.71 -1.66
CA PHE A 24 -7.30 -0.46 -1.20
C PHE A 24 -7.70 -1.42 -0.08
N SER A 25 -7.22 -2.67 -0.08
CA SER A 25 -7.44 -3.58 1.05
C SER A 25 -6.86 -3.04 2.36
N ALA A 26 -5.65 -2.48 2.30
CA ALA A 26 -4.98 -1.91 3.47
C ALA A 26 -5.65 -0.60 3.93
N VAL A 27 -6.10 0.25 2.99
CA VAL A 27 -6.85 1.47 3.31
C VAL A 27 -8.19 1.15 3.98
N GLU A 28 -8.97 0.23 3.41
CA GLU A 28 -10.28 -0.16 3.96
C GLU A 28 -10.16 -0.84 5.34
N ASN A 29 -9.03 -1.49 5.62
CA ASN A 29 -8.79 -2.06 6.95
C ASN A 29 -8.69 -0.99 8.05
N GLY A 30 -8.20 0.22 7.72
CA GLY A 30 -8.14 1.37 8.64
C GLY A 30 -7.06 1.31 9.73
N GLU A 31 -6.57 0.14 10.12
CA GLU A 31 -5.46 -0.02 11.09
C GLU A 31 -4.09 -0.08 10.41
N ILE A 32 -4.05 -0.58 9.17
CA ILE A 32 -2.81 -0.69 8.40
C ILE A 32 -2.42 0.69 7.84
N THR A 33 -1.28 1.20 8.29
CA THR A 33 -0.77 2.53 7.90
C THR A 33 0.46 2.47 6.99
N ILE A 34 1.08 1.29 6.85
CA ILE A 34 2.34 1.09 6.13
C ILE A 34 2.26 -0.11 5.19
N ILE A 35 2.69 0.06 3.95
CA ILE A 35 3.00 -1.01 3.00
C ILE A 35 4.52 -1.19 2.95
N LEU A 36 4.99 -2.38 3.29
CA LEU A 36 6.39 -2.76 3.15
C LEU A 36 6.62 -3.44 1.80
N THR A 37 7.42 -2.81 0.94
CA THR A 37 7.73 -3.33 -0.39
C THR A 37 9.09 -2.88 -0.88
N ARG A 38 9.74 -3.68 -1.72
CA ARG A 38 10.94 -3.26 -2.46
C ARG A 38 10.59 -2.41 -3.68
N ASN A 39 9.31 -2.38 -4.07
CA ASN A 39 8.84 -1.78 -5.30
C ASN A 39 8.04 -0.49 -5.06
N VAL A 40 8.63 0.44 -4.31
CA VAL A 40 7.98 1.68 -3.85
C VAL A 40 7.39 2.51 -5.01
N LYS A 41 8.01 2.43 -6.19
CA LYS A 41 7.60 3.18 -7.39
C LYS A 41 6.19 2.85 -7.88
N ASP A 42 5.71 1.64 -7.63
CA ASP A 42 4.41 1.20 -8.15
C ASP A 42 3.27 1.57 -7.18
N TYR A 43 3.64 1.95 -5.94
CA TYR A 43 2.74 2.46 -4.92
C TYR A 43 2.75 3.98 -4.78
N LYS A 44 3.24 4.73 -5.77
CA LYS A 44 3.26 6.21 -5.76
C LYS A 44 1.88 6.87 -5.63
N LYS A 45 0.81 6.10 -5.83
CA LYS A 45 -0.59 6.55 -5.70
C LYS A 45 -1.23 6.14 -4.37
N SER A 46 -0.48 5.44 -3.52
CA SER A 46 -0.89 5.06 -2.18
C SER A 46 -1.05 6.28 -1.28
N GLU A 47 -2.10 6.29 -0.47
CA GLU A 47 -2.25 7.23 0.66
C GLU A 47 -1.55 6.72 1.93
N LEU A 48 -1.24 5.42 1.98
CA LEU A 48 -0.46 4.79 3.04
C LEU A 48 1.03 5.07 2.87
N ALA A 49 1.78 5.05 3.97
CA ALA A 49 3.22 5.12 3.93
C ALA A 49 3.78 3.86 3.21
N VAL A 50 4.72 4.06 2.29
CA VAL A 50 5.33 2.95 1.54
C VAL A 50 6.82 2.95 1.82
N LEU A 51 7.30 1.89 2.46
CA LEU A 51 8.69 1.80 2.90
C LEU A 51 9.33 0.53 2.36
N THR A 52 10.64 0.58 2.12
CA THR A 52 11.42 -0.65 1.96
C THR A 52 11.62 -1.31 3.33
N PRO A 53 11.83 -2.63 3.38
CA PRO A 53 12.15 -3.30 4.64
C PRO A 53 13.35 -2.67 5.35
N GLU A 54 14.38 -2.28 4.59
CA GLU A 54 15.58 -1.62 5.11
C GLU A 54 15.27 -0.29 5.80
N THR A 55 14.50 0.59 5.13
CA THR A 55 14.11 1.89 5.70
C THR A 55 13.22 1.71 6.93
N TYR A 56 12.31 0.74 6.91
CA TYR A 56 11.46 0.46 8.06
C TYR A 56 12.26 0.00 9.29
N LEU A 57 13.22 -0.91 9.09
CA LEU A 57 14.09 -1.40 10.18
C LEU A 57 15.01 -0.29 10.71
N GLN A 58 15.52 0.60 9.86
CA GLN A 58 16.31 1.76 10.29
C GLN A 58 15.48 2.75 11.12
N GLY A 59 14.22 3.00 10.74
CA GLY A 59 13.32 3.85 11.52
C GLY A 59 13.06 3.28 12.92
N LYS A 60 12.80 1.96 13.01
CA LYS A 60 12.58 1.23 14.26
C LYS A 60 13.79 1.22 15.21
N ALA A 61 15.00 1.32 14.69
CA ALA A 61 16.21 1.34 15.51
C ALA A 61 16.39 2.66 16.29
N ASN A 62 15.60 3.69 15.96
CA ASN A 62 15.64 5.00 16.60
C ASN A 62 14.45 5.26 17.56
N ASP A 63 13.55 4.27 17.72
CA ASP A 63 12.47 4.25 18.72
C ASP A 63 12.94 3.52 19.99
#